data_AF-A0A8H6W866-F1
#
_entry.id   AF-A0A8H6W866-F1
#
_cell.length_a   1.000
_cell.length_b   1.000
_cell.length_c   1.000
_cell.angle_alpha   90.00
_cell.angle_beta   90.00
_cell.angle_gamma   90.00
#
_symmetry.space_group_name_H-M   'P 1'
#
loop_
_entity.id
_entity.type
_entity.pdbx_description
1 polymer ?
#
loop_
_entity_poly.entity_id
_entity_poly.type
_entity_poly.pdbx_seq_one_letter_code
_entity_poly.pdbx_strand_id
1 'polypeptide(L)'
;MATEPGLPAVDSSFVAPSLDEAISVTVEFCDRCRWLHRAAWVQTELFLTFPPPVIDAITLIPRNSEETAGRFRVWVKQPAPGLAPRLVWDRKTEGGFPELKVLKQRVRDVLQPGKSLGHSDKKEKEIDTPVAQ
;
A
#
# COMPACT_ATOMS: atom_id res chain seq x y z
N MET A 1 -17.80 37.19 18.48
CA MET A 1 -16.48 36.54 18.29
C MET A 1 -16.40 35.44 19.33
N ALA A 2 -16.64 34.19 18.92
CA ALA A 2 -16.57 33.06 19.85
C ALA A 2 -15.09 32.71 20.07
N THR A 3 -14.63 32.79 21.31
CA THR A 3 -13.31 32.31 21.74
C THR A 3 -13.27 30.80 21.53
N GLU A 4 -12.37 30.30 20.68
CA GLU A 4 -12.14 28.87 20.59
C GLU A 4 -11.63 28.35 21.95
N PRO A 5 -12.24 27.31 22.54
CA PRO A 5 -11.70 26.71 23.74
C PRO A 5 -10.32 26.14 23.42
N GLY A 6 -9.29 26.63 24.11
CA GLY A 6 -7.92 26.16 23.92
C GLY A 6 -7.83 24.66 24.17
N LEU A 7 -7.24 23.94 23.22
CA LEU A 7 -6.93 22.52 23.38
C LEU A 7 -6.10 22.31 24.66
N PRO A 8 -6.36 21.23 25.44
CA PRO A 8 -5.59 20.95 26.64
C PRO A 8 -4.11 20.76 26.30
N ALA A 9 -3.22 21.23 27.19
CA ALA A 9 -1.79 21.05 27.02
C ALA A 9 -1.45 19.55 27.00
N VAL A 10 -0.80 19.11 25.92
CA VAL A 10 -0.33 17.72 25.76
C VAL A 10 1.01 17.59 26.49
N ASP A 11 1.19 16.52 27.26
CA ASP A 11 2.46 16.22 27.93
C ASP A 11 3.61 16.15 26.90
N SER A 12 4.72 16.84 27.17
CA SER A 12 5.87 16.94 26.27
C SER A 12 6.63 15.62 26.06
N SER A 13 6.30 14.58 26.82
CA SER A 13 6.80 13.21 26.62
C SER A 13 6.12 12.48 25.45
N PHE A 14 4.96 12.95 24.96
CA PHE A 14 4.30 12.37 23.79
C PHE A 14 4.90 12.93 22.49
N VAL A 15 5.86 12.19 21.91
CA VAL A 15 6.49 12.55 20.62
C VAL A 15 5.76 11.86 19.47
N ALA A 16 5.32 12.64 18.47
CA ALA A 16 4.71 12.10 17.26
C ALA A 16 5.76 11.33 16.42
N PRO A 17 5.41 10.18 15.83
CA PRO A 17 6.34 9.44 14.98
C PRO A 17 6.62 10.20 13.67
N SER A 18 7.89 10.28 13.27
CA SER A 18 8.27 10.77 11.93
C SER A 18 8.21 9.64 10.90
N LEU A 19 7.75 9.95 9.68
CA LEU A 19 7.74 9.05 8.53
C LEU A 19 8.87 9.34 7.52
N ASP A 20 9.78 10.24 7.87
CA ASP A 20 10.85 10.68 6.96
C ASP A 20 11.84 9.55 6.67
N GLU A 21 12.17 8.78 7.69
CA GLU A 21 13.09 7.64 7.65
C GLU A 21 12.37 6.27 7.68
N ALA A 22 11.05 6.26 7.46
CA ALA A 22 10.25 5.04 7.47
C ALA A 22 10.26 4.32 6.10
N ILE A 23 10.26 2.98 6.13
CA ILE A 23 9.80 2.16 5.01
C ILE A 23 8.28 2.28 4.96
N SER A 24 7.76 2.93 3.92
CA SER A 24 6.33 3.17 3.82
C SER A 24 5.73 2.80 2.48
N VAL A 25 4.47 2.35 2.52
CA VAL A 25 3.66 2.14 1.33
C VAL A 25 2.60 3.23 1.24
N THR A 26 2.40 3.80 0.07
CA THR A 26 1.33 4.78 -0.18
C THR A 26 0.33 4.22 -1.17
N VAL A 27 -0.95 4.19 -0.79
CA VAL A 27 -2.06 3.84 -1.69
C VAL A 27 -2.84 5.11 -2.03
N GLU A 28 -2.64 5.64 -3.23
CA GLU A 28 -3.48 6.71 -3.77
C GLU A 28 -4.72 6.11 -4.44
N PHE A 29 -5.91 6.64 -4.14
CA PHE A 29 -7.14 6.17 -4.76
C PHE A 29 -8.11 7.31 -5.09
N CYS A 30 -8.90 7.11 -6.14
CA CYS A 30 -10.02 7.99 -6.49
C CYS A 30 -11.12 7.89 -5.44
N ASP A 31 -11.33 8.96 -4.67
CA ASP A 31 -12.33 9.00 -3.61
C ASP A 31 -13.77 9.04 -4.18
N ARG A 32 -13.97 9.81 -5.26
CA ARG A 32 -15.23 9.87 -6.02
C ARG A 32 -15.67 8.51 -6.57
N CYS A 33 -14.73 7.60 -6.77
CA CYS A 33 -14.97 6.26 -7.28
C CYS A 33 -15.38 5.25 -6.18
N ARG A 34 -15.45 5.69 -4.91
CA ARG A 34 -15.80 4.85 -3.74
C ARG A 34 -14.84 3.68 -3.53
N TRP A 35 -13.54 3.89 -3.82
CA TRP A 35 -12.53 2.83 -3.74
C TRP A 35 -11.80 2.74 -2.39
N LEU A 36 -12.20 3.51 -1.38
CA LEU A 36 -11.63 3.44 -0.02
C LEU A 36 -11.61 2.01 0.52
N HIS A 37 -12.69 1.25 0.37
CA HIS A 37 -12.75 -0.14 0.87
C HIS A 37 -11.68 -1.05 0.24
N ARG A 38 -11.39 -0.86 -1.06
CA ARG A 38 -10.32 -1.61 -1.74
C ARG A 38 -8.95 -1.18 -1.25
N ALA A 39 -8.74 0.13 -1.06
CA ALA A 39 -7.49 0.67 -0.54
C ALA A 39 -7.19 0.20 0.89
N ALA A 40 -8.20 0.22 1.77
CA ALA A 40 -8.11 -0.29 3.14
C ALA A 40 -7.83 -1.79 3.18
N TRP A 41 -8.49 -2.59 2.34
CA TRP A 41 -8.20 -4.02 2.24
C TRP A 41 -6.77 -4.31 1.80
N VAL A 42 -6.27 -3.59 0.77
CA VAL A 42 -4.87 -3.69 0.34
C VAL A 42 -3.92 -3.33 1.49
N GLN A 43 -4.21 -2.28 2.25
CA GLN A 43 -3.43 -1.90 3.43
C GLN A 43 -3.38 -3.02 4.47
N THR A 44 -4.53 -3.59 4.85
CA THR A 44 -4.60 -4.70 5.82
C THR A 44 -3.78 -5.89 5.34
N GLU A 45 -3.93 -6.28 4.09
CA GLU A 45 -3.23 -7.43 3.50
C GLU A 45 -1.71 -7.24 3.44
N LEU A 46 -1.26 -6.02 3.17
CA LEU A 46 0.17 -5.69 3.18
C LEU A 46 0.73 -5.70 4.60
N PHE A 47 0.03 -5.14 5.60
CA PHE A 47 0.48 -5.21 6.99
C PHE A 47 0.55 -6.64 7.52
N LEU A 48 -0.42 -7.49 7.18
CA LEU A 48 -0.40 -8.91 7.56
C LEU A 48 0.75 -9.67 6.89
N THR A 49 1.14 -9.29 5.67
CA THR A 49 2.20 -9.97 4.91
C THR A 49 3.59 -9.47 5.30
N PHE A 50 3.72 -8.19 5.62
CA PHE A 50 4.98 -7.50 5.90
C PHE A 50 4.91 -6.83 7.28
N PRO A 51 4.94 -7.60 8.37
CA PRO A 51 4.90 -7.03 9.71
C PRO A 51 6.17 -6.20 10.00
N PRO A 52 6.15 -5.35 11.03
CA PRO A 52 7.34 -4.62 11.47
C PRO A 52 8.53 -5.57 11.73
N PRO A 53 9.76 -5.17 11.37
CA PRO A 53 10.17 -3.84 10.87
C PRO A 53 10.17 -3.75 9.33
N VAL A 54 9.44 -4.61 8.60
CA VAL A 54 9.49 -4.62 7.13
C VAL A 54 8.75 -3.44 6.51
N ILE A 55 7.56 -3.13 7.01
CA ILE A 55 6.80 -1.93 6.67
C ILE A 55 6.48 -1.21 7.98
N ASP A 56 6.86 0.05 8.07
CA ASP A 56 6.59 0.89 9.25
C ASP A 56 5.23 1.57 9.14
N ALA A 57 4.85 1.97 7.92
CA ALA A 57 3.61 2.69 7.69
C ALA A 57 3.00 2.37 6.33
N ILE A 58 1.67 2.39 6.29
CA ILE A 58 0.91 2.37 5.03
C ILE A 58 -0.07 3.54 5.08
N THR A 59 0.06 4.47 4.14
CA THR A 59 -0.76 5.68 4.06
C THR A 59 -1.80 5.54 2.94
N LEU A 60 -3.05 5.84 3.26
CA LEU A 60 -4.12 5.94 2.27
C LEU A 60 -4.30 7.41 1.90
N ILE A 61 -4.17 7.74 0.62
CA ILE A 61 -4.33 9.12 0.12
C ILE A 61 -5.56 9.18 -0.80
N PRO A 62 -6.69 9.74 -0.32
CA PRO A 62 -7.83 10.01 -1.19
C PRO A 62 -7.48 11.11 -2.17
N ARG A 63 -7.84 10.90 -3.44
CA ARG A 63 -7.70 11.88 -4.52
C ARG A 63 -9.08 12.23 -5.06
N ASN A 64 -9.39 13.52 -5.12
CA ASN A 64 -10.73 14.02 -5.45
C ASN A 64 -10.77 14.88 -6.75
N SER A 65 -9.63 15.25 -7.32
CA SER A 65 -9.61 16.09 -8.53
C SER A 65 -10.02 15.33 -9.81
N GLU A 66 -10.33 16.05 -10.88
CA GLU A 66 -10.60 15.46 -12.21
C GLU A 66 -9.38 14.75 -12.80
N GLU A 67 -8.19 15.35 -12.69
CA GLU A 67 -6.92 14.77 -13.14
C GLU A 67 -6.63 13.40 -12.51
N THR A 68 -7.14 13.17 -11.29
CA THR A 68 -6.97 11.93 -10.53
C THR A 68 -8.16 10.98 -10.61
N ALA A 69 -9.11 11.24 -11.52
CA ALA A 69 -10.24 10.35 -11.78
C ALA A 69 -9.75 8.93 -12.15
N GLY A 70 -10.34 7.94 -11.49
CA GLY A 70 -10.02 6.53 -11.71
C GLY A 70 -8.59 6.12 -11.31
N ARG A 71 -7.88 6.95 -10.52
CA ARG A 71 -6.55 6.62 -9.99
C ARG A 71 -6.65 5.53 -8.93
N PHE A 72 -5.77 4.54 -9.04
CA PHE A 72 -5.46 3.60 -7.97
C PHE A 72 -3.99 3.22 -8.13
N ARG A 73 -3.12 3.77 -7.27
CA ARG A 73 -1.66 3.58 -7.34
C ARG A 73 -1.13 3.10 -6.01
N VAL A 74 -0.14 2.23 -6.08
CA VAL A 74 0.60 1.75 -4.91
C VAL A 74 2.07 2.08 -5.09
N TRP A 75 2.64 2.79 -4.12
CA TRP A 75 4.03 3.24 -4.10
C TRP A 75 4.75 2.65 -2.90
N VAL A 76 6.05 2.38 -3.05
CA VAL A 76 6.93 1.94 -1.96
C VAL A 76 8.07 2.95 -1.80
N LYS A 77 8.22 3.50 -0.59
CA LYS A 77 9.33 4.37 -0.18
C LYS A 77 10.28 3.57 0.72
N GLN A 78 11.58 3.68 0.46
CA GLN A 78 12.63 3.15 1.31
C GLN A 78 13.43 4.30 1.93
N PRO A 79 13.99 4.11 3.14
CA PRO A 79 14.80 5.12 3.80
C PRO A 79 16.20 5.16 3.20
N ALA A 80 16.33 5.86 2.08
CA ALA A 80 17.61 6.16 1.45
C ALA A 80 17.60 7.61 0.96
N PRO A 81 18.60 8.44 1.35
CA PRO A 81 18.69 9.82 0.87
C PRO A 81 18.69 9.88 -0.65
N GLY A 82 17.81 10.70 -1.22
CA GLY A 82 17.68 10.89 -2.67
C GLY A 82 16.97 9.76 -3.42
N LEU A 83 16.49 8.71 -2.76
CA LEU A 83 15.73 7.64 -3.43
C LEU A 83 14.24 8.03 -3.54
N ALA A 84 13.77 8.18 -4.77
CA ALA A 84 12.37 8.44 -5.05
C ALA A 84 11.49 7.20 -4.75
N PRO A 85 10.22 7.37 -4.33
CA PRO A 85 9.29 6.26 -4.18
C PRO A 85 9.09 5.49 -5.49
N ARG A 86 9.06 4.16 -5.40
CA ARG A 86 8.87 3.26 -6.53
C ARG A 86 7.40 2.92 -6.73
N LEU A 87 6.88 3.13 -7.93
CA LEU A 87 5.54 2.68 -8.33
C LEU A 87 5.55 1.16 -8.48
N VAL A 88 4.73 0.45 -7.71
CA VAL A 88 4.58 -1.01 -7.82
C VAL A 88 3.28 -1.41 -8.50
N TRP A 89 2.28 -0.53 -8.51
CA TRP A 89 1.03 -0.75 -9.24
C TRP A 89 0.40 0.57 -9.68
N ASP A 90 -0.11 0.63 -10.90
CA ASP A 90 -1.04 1.67 -11.36
C ASP A 90 -2.18 1.01 -12.15
N ARG A 91 -3.41 1.19 -11.68
CA ARG A 91 -4.60 0.64 -12.33
C ARG A 91 -4.67 0.98 -13.82
N LYS A 92 -4.25 2.18 -14.24
CA LYS A 92 -4.35 2.61 -15.63
C LYS A 92 -3.38 1.85 -16.53
N THR A 93 -2.16 1.60 -16.06
CA THR A 93 -1.12 0.91 -16.85
C THR A 93 -1.24 -0.60 -16.78
N GLU A 94 -1.74 -1.13 -15.66
CA GLU A 94 -1.92 -2.58 -15.43
C GLU A 94 -3.30 -3.09 -15.88
N GLY A 95 -4.18 -2.20 -16.36
CA GLY A 95 -5.51 -2.57 -16.86
C GLY A 95 -6.51 -2.99 -15.79
N GLY A 96 -6.24 -2.79 -14.49
CA GLY A 96 -7.13 -3.26 -13.44
C GLY A 96 -6.63 -3.01 -12.01
N PHE A 97 -7.40 -3.51 -11.04
CA PHE A 97 -6.95 -3.56 -9.66
C PHE A 97 -5.89 -4.65 -9.47
N PRO A 98 -4.99 -4.49 -8.50
CA PRO A 98 -4.00 -5.52 -8.21
C PRO A 98 -4.68 -6.82 -7.77
N GLU A 99 -4.28 -7.92 -8.38
CA GLU A 99 -4.33 -9.20 -7.71
C GLU A 99 -3.35 -9.18 -6.53
N LEU A 100 -3.84 -9.50 -5.33
CA LEU A 100 -3.05 -9.37 -4.11
C LEU A 100 -1.74 -10.14 -4.16
N LYS A 101 -1.76 -11.33 -4.76
CA LYS A 101 -0.58 -12.17 -4.93
C LYS A 101 0.53 -11.42 -5.66
N VAL A 102 0.20 -10.85 -6.82
CA VAL A 102 1.14 -10.09 -7.67
C VAL A 102 1.60 -8.83 -6.96
N LEU A 103 0.70 -8.12 -6.28
CA LEU A 103 1.07 -6.93 -5.52
C LEU A 103 2.05 -7.24 -4.38
N LYS A 104 1.79 -8.29 -3.59
CA LYS A 104 2.68 -8.74 -2.52
C LYS A 104 4.04 -9.12 -3.07
N GLN A 105 4.11 -9.83 -4.20
CA GLN A 105 5.37 -10.15 -4.86
C GLN A 105 6.14 -8.88 -5.27
N ARG A 106 5.49 -7.92 -5.93
CA ARG A 106 6.14 -6.66 -6.34
C ARG A 106 6.64 -5.85 -5.15
N VAL A 107 5.85 -5.75 -4.07
CA VAL A 107 6.26 -5.07 -2.84
C VAL A 107 7.47 -5.78 -2.21
N ARG A 108 7.46 -7.12 -2.16
CA ARG A 108 8.60 -7.91 -1.69
C ARG A 108 9.84 -7.68 -2.55
N ASP A 109 9.72 -7.65 -3.87
CA ASP A 109 10.88 -7.46 -4.75
C ASP A 109 11.56 -6.10 -4.54
N VAL A 110 10.83 -5.12 -4.00
CA VAL A 110 11.39 -3.83 -3.59
C VAL A 110 11.99 -3.89 -2.17
N LEU A 111 11.30 -4.50 -1.21
CA LEU A 111 11.66 -4.44 0.21
C LEU A 111 12.57 -5.57 0.71
N GLN A 112 12.36 -6.80 0.21
CA GLN A 112 13.02 -8.03 0.66
C GLN A 112 13.32 -8.96 -0.52
N PRO A 113 14.17 -8.55 -1.47
CA PRO A 113 14.45 -9.33 -2.68
C PRO A 113 14.96 -10.73 -2.32
N GLY A 114 14.39 -11.76 -2.95
CA GLY A 114 14.77 -13.16 -2.73
C GLY A 114 14.10 -13.86 -1.53
N LYS A 115 13.32 -13.15 -0.71
CA LYS A 115 12.57 -13.79 0.40
C LYS A 115 11.33 -14.52 -0.12
N SER A 116 11.09 -15.74 0.36
CA SER A 116 9.86 -16.47 -0.01
C SER A 116 8.62 -15.91 0.71
N LEU A 117 7.53 -15.72 -0.03
CA LEU A 117 6.18 -15.40 0.47
C LEU A 117 5.27 -16.65 0.56
N GLY A 118 5.86 -17.86 0.53
CA GLY A 118 5.13 -19.12 0.62
C GLY A 118 4.13 -19.29 -0.53
N HIS A 119 2.83 -19.36 -0.21
CA HIS A 119 1.77 -19.54 -1.21
C HIS A 119 1.71 -18.43 -2.26
N SER A 120 2.18 -17.23 -1.93
CA SER A 120 2.18 -16.13 -2.90
C SER A 120 3.22 -16.35 -4.00
N ASP A 121 4.24 -17.18 -3.80
CA ASP A 121 5.28 -17.48 -4.80
C ASP A 121 5.04 -18.74 -5.62
N LYS A 122 4.11 -19.60 -5.19
CA LYS A 122 3.78 -20.81 -5.93
C LYS A 122 2.97 -20.41 -7.17
N LYS A 123 3.41 -20.83 -8.35
CA LYS A 123 2.52 -20.88 -9.52
C LYS A 123 1.38 -21.85 -9.17
N GLU A 124 0.14 -21.43 -9.39
CA GLU A 124 -0.99 -22.36 -9.28
C GLU A 124 -0.70 -23.52 -10.24
N LYS A 125 -0.69 -24.75 -9.71
CA LYS A 125 -0.62 -25.92 -10.57
C LYS A 125 -1.91 -25.92 -11.39
N GLU A 126 -1.77 -25.87 -12.71
CA GLU A 126 -2.88 -26.15 -13.62
C GLU A 126 -3.52 -27.47 -13.19
N ILE A 127 -4.80 -27.42 -12.88
CA ILE A 127 -5.58 -28.62 -12.57
C ILE A 127 -5.88 -29.26 -13.92
N ASP A 128 -5.08 -30.24 -14.28
CA ASP A 128 -5.29 -31.07 -15.47
C ASP A 128 -6.69 -31.71 -15.36
N THR A 129 -7.63 -31.20 -16.15
CA THR A 129 -9.00 -31.70 -16.18
C THR A 129 -9.00 -32.90 -17.12
N PRO A 130 -9.33 -34.11 -16.68
CA PRO A 130 -9.37 -35.25 -17.57
C PRO A 130 -10.50 -35.03 -18.58
N VAL A 131 -10.14 -35.01 -19.87
CA VAL A 131 -11.07 -35.04 -20.99
C VAL A 131 -11.85 -36.34 -20.92
N ALA A 132 -13.15 -36.25 -20.65
CA ALA A 132 -14.06 -37.39 -20.73
C ALA A 132 -14.13 -37.88 -22.19
N GLN A 133 -13.88 -39.17 -22.37
CA GLN A 133 -14.04 -39.91 -23.63
C GLN A 133 -15.52 -40.14 -23.96
#